data_AF-A0A3C0SBN2-F1
#
_entry.id   AF-A0A3C0SBN2-F1
#
_cell.length_a   1.000
_cell.length_b   1.000
_cell.length_c   1.000
_cell.angle_alpha   90.00
_cell.angle_beta   90.00
_cell.angle_gamma   90.00
#
_symmetry.space_group_name_H-M   'P 1'
#
loop_
_entity.id
_entity.type
_entity.pdbx_description
1 polymer ?
#
loop_
_entity_poly.entity_id
_entity_poly.type
_entity_poly.pdbx_seq_one_letter_code
_entity_poly.pdbx_strand_id
1 'polypeptide(L)'
;AHAGESEDAETSEAPSSYDNGDEGKVEMGEENVVATEDGRNSNGAQVANVTFQCKHCHTFMEQDVIKCFVCGAEGESLAPVWKEGFKPEEKEKDSIQKVTTFDDITVQWTQDALDRLEEYPDGHVRRRAQARVEKNARIQNIETISASFLNQVLNDKIVQKNDKNEALNDYMDDALEQTDYTWSAKAIERLELVPAGFMRENTKNRVLSYAESHNIKEITLQVCEDGIRDSVKMMEEAIANGATLEDFLPKKVDA
;
A
#
# COMPACT_ATOMS: atom_id res chain seq x y z
N ALA A 1 -13.58 -46.92 70.62
CA ALA A 1 -14.93 -46.83 71.18
C ALA A 1 -15.13 -45.40 71.68
N HIS A 2 -16.32 -44.82 71.42
CA HIS A 2 -16.76 -43.40 71.57
C HIS A 2 -16.17 -42.46 70.50
N ALA A 3 -16.88 -41.94 69.49
CA ALA A 3 -18.27 -41.44 69.29
C ALA A 3 -18.60 -40.15 70.06
N GLY A 4 -19.04 -39.12 69.33
CA GLY A 4 -19.64 -37.90 69.86
C GLY A 4 -19.75 -36.75 68.84
N GLU A 5 -20.90 -36.66 68.16
CA GLU A 5 -21.44 -35.51 67.43
C GLU A 5 -21.73 -34.31 68.35
N SER A 6 -21.78 -33.08 67.81
CA SER A 6 -22.99 -32.22 67.83
C SER A 6 -22.73 -30.82 67.24
N GLU A 7 -23.72 -30.36 66.49
CA GLU A 7 -23.88 -29.08 65.78
C GLU A 7 -24.15 -27.88 66.71
N ASP A 8 -23.95 -26.65 66.19
CA ASP A 8 -24.98 -25.58 66.06
C ASP A 8 -24.52 -24.12 66.29
N ALA A 9 -25.07 -23.26 65.42
CA ALA A 9 -25.51 -21.86 65.59
C ALA A 9 -24.54 -20.65 65.44
N GLU A 10 -24.63 -20.05 64.25
CA GLU A 10 -25.13 -18.68 63.96
C GLU A 10 -24.43 -17.38 64.48
N THR A 11 -23.96 -16.61 63.47
CA THR A 11 -24.18 -15.17 63.19
C THR A 11 -23.43 -14.09 63.99
N SER A 12 -22.60 -13.29 63.30
CA SER A 12 -22.76 -11.81 63.19
C SER A 12 -21.63 -11.11 62.41
N GLU A 13 -22.05 -10.42 61.34
CA GLU A 13 -21.71 -9.06 60.89
C GLU A 13 -20.25 -8.53 60.80
N ALA A 14 -19.98 -7.92 59.63
CA ALA A 14 -18.73 -7.28 59.19
C ALA A 14 -18.38 -5.96 59.92
N PRO A 15 -17.12 -5.51 59.79
CA PRO A 15 -16.82 -4.30 59.01
C PRO A 15 -15.54 -4.45 58.15
N SER A 16 -15.53 -4.08 56.86
CA SER A 16 -15.32 -2.73 56.29
C SER A 16 -13.88 -2.20 56.36
N SER A 17 -13.40 -1.73 55.20
CA SER A 17 -12.21 -0.91 54.89
C SER A 17 -10.86 -1.67 54.98
N TYR A 18 -9.90 -1.56 54.06
CA TYR A 18 -9.39 -0.51 53.16
C TYR A 18 -8.82 -1.26 51.91
N ASP A 19 -8.47 -0.73 50.74
CA ASP A 19 -7.77 0.50 50.43
C ASP A 19 -7.77 0.70 48.89
N ASN A 20 -7.40 1.92 48.52
CA ASN A 20 -7.53 2.62 47.25
C ASN A 20 -6.78 2.02 46.06
N GLY A 21 -7.27 2.37 44.88
CA GLY A 21 -6.61 2.14 43.60
C GLY A 21 -5.27 2.86 43.48
N ASP A 22 -4.40 2.25 42.68
CA ASP A 22 -3.26 2.92 42.06
C ASP A 22 -3.18 2.47 40.60
N GLU A 23 -3.15 3.46 39.73
CA GLU A 23 -3.11 3.33 38.27
C GLU A 23 -1.70 2.86 37.85
N GLY A 24 -1.48 1.56 37.91
CA GLY A 24 -0.25 0.92 37.44
C GLY A 24 -0.19 0.85 35.92
N LYS A 25 0.42 1.85 35.30
CA LYS A 25 0.89 1.89 33.91
C LYS A 25 1.72 0.63 33.61
N VAL A 26 1.23 -0.26 32.75
CA VAL A 26 1.99 -1.46 32.30
C VAL A 26 2.60 -1.16 30.93
N GLU A 27 3.91 -0.95 30.92
CA GLU A 27 4.71 -0.89 29.69
C GLU A 27 4.88 -2.30 29.12
N MET A 28 4.55 -2.48 27.84
CA MET A 28 4.66 -3.75 27.13
C MET A 28 6.07 -3.92 26.57
N GLY A 29 6.80 -4.92 27.06
CA GLY A 29 8.04 -5.38 26.46
C GLY A 29 7.77 -6.19 25.18
N GLU A 30 8.57 -5.94 24.16
CA GLU A 30 8.63 -6.72 22.93
C GLU A 30 9.23 -8.10 23.22
N GLU A 31 8.41 -9.12 23.49
CA GLU A 31 8.86 -10.51 23.39
C GLU A 31 7.85 -11.41 22.69
N ASN A 32 8.43 -12.25 21.83
CA ASN A 32 7.81 -13.19 20.90
C ASN A 32 6.59 -13.92 21.47
N VAL A 33 5.49 -13.89 20.71
CA VAL A 33 4.25 -14.61 21.02
C VAL A 33 4.44 -16.10 20.72
N VAL A 34 4.80 -16.85 21.76
CA VAL A 34 4.65 -18.32 21.78
C VAL A 34 3.18 -18.62 22.05
N ALA A 35 2.50 -19.25 21.09
CA ALA A 35 1.19 -19.84 21.33
C ALA A 35 1.33 -20.94 22.38
N THR A 36 0.56 -20.86 23.46
CA THR A 36 0.46 -21.95 24.44
C THR A 36 -0.24 -23.15 23.80
N GLU A 37 0.02 -24.37 24.29
CA GLU A 37 -0.56 -25.63 23.78
C GLU A 37 -2.10 -25.62 23.72
N ASP A 38 -2.74 -24.72 24.46
CA ASP A 38 -4.19 -24.49 24.50
C ASP A 38 -4.71 -23.48 23.46
N GLY A 39 -3.87 -22.98 22.55
CA GLY A 39 -4.28 -22.05 21.50
C GLY A 39 -4.76 -20.71 22.06
N ARG A 40 -4.03 -20.12 23.01
CA ARG A 40 -4.29 -18.76 23.50
C ARG A 40 -3.07 -17.88 23.32
N ASN A 41 -3.29 -16.62 22.91
CA ASN A 41 -2.22 -15.63 22.83
C ASN A 41 -1.83 -15.10 24.21
N SER A 42 -0.81 -14.25 24.26
CA SER A 42 -0.29 -13.62 25.49
C SER A 42 -1.34 -12.84 26.29
N ASN A 43 -2.47 -12.50 25.66
CA ASN A 43 -3.59 -11.78 26.25
C ASN A 43 -4.78 -12.70 26.61
N GLY A 44 -4.61 -14.03 26.53
CA GLY A 44 -5.61 -15.01 26.94
C GLY A 44 -6.77 -15.23 25.96
N ALA A 45 -6.75 -14.63 24.77
CA ALA A 45 -7.80 -14.79 23.77
C ALA A 45 -7.66 -16.11 22.99
N GLN A 46 -8.79 -16.78 22.69
CA GLN A 46 -8.82 -18.02 21.91
C GLN A 46 -8.39 -17.79 20.44
N VAL A 47 -7.50 -18.63 19.92
CA VAL A 47 -6.93 -18.57 18.55
C VAL A 47 -7.90 -18.93 17.41
N ALA A 48 -9.21 -19.09 17.67
CA ALA A 48 -10.18 -19.53 16.65
C ALA A 48 -10.40 -18.52 15.50
N ASN A 49 -9.83 -17.31 15.60
CA ASN A 49 -10.10 -16.17 14.71
C ASN A 49 -8.83 -15.49 14.18
N VAL A 50 -7.72 -16.22 14.09
CA VAL A 50 -6.46 -15.69 13.54
C VAL A 50 -6.52 -15.73 12.02
N THR A 51 -6.29 -14.58 11.39
CA THR A 51 -5.98 -14.49 9.96
C THR A 51 -4.53 -14.05 9.81
N PHE A 52 -3.92 -14.33 8.66
CA PHE A 52 -2.55 -13.91 8.40
C PHE A 52 -2.51 -12.77 7.41
N GLN A 53 -1.83 -11.67 7.76
CA GLN A 53 -1.54 -10.56 6.87
C GLN A 53 -0.13 -10.70 6.32
N CYS A 54 0.01 -10.68 5.00
CA CYS A 54 1.32 -10.63 4.38
C CYS A 54 1.94 -9.22 4.52
N LYS A 55 3.12 -9.09 5.12
CA LYS A 55 3.86 -7.82 5.25
C LYS A 55 4.30 -7.22 3.91
N HIS A 56 4.40 -8.02 2.85
CA HIS A 56 4.78 -7.52 1.53
C HIS A 56 3.60 -6.92 0.77
N CYS A 57 2.51 -7.69 0.62
CA CYS A 57 1.36 -7.29 -0.21
C CYS A 57 0.10 -6.94 0.59
N HIS A 58 0.18 -6.95 1.92
CA HIS A 58 -0.89 -6.58 2.87
C HIS A 58 -2.19 -7.34 2.67
N THR A 59 -2.12 -8.48 1.97
CA THR A 59 -3.24 -9.35 1.71
C THR A 59 -3.49 -10.21 2.93
N PHE A 60 -4.75 -10.25 3.33
CA PHE A 60 -5.22 -11.11 4.38
C PHE A 60 -5.56 -12.49 3.83
N MET A 61 -5.24 -13.51 4.62
CA MET A 61 -5.45 -14.91 4.25
C MET A 61 -6.03 -15.68 5.44
N GLU A 62 -6.76 -16.74 5.12
CA GLU A 62 -7.42 -17.61 6.10
C GLU A 62 -6.40 -18.41 6.92
N GLN A 63 -6.91 -19.32 7.77
CA GLN A 63 -6.08 -20.17 8.61
C GLN A 63 -5.21 -21.14 7.76
N ASP A 64 -4.09 -21.59 8.33
CA ASP A 64 -3.17 -22.61 7.78
C ASP A 64 -2.43 -22.25 6.47
N VAL A 65 -2.11 -20.98 6.27
CA VAL A 65 -1.43 -20.51 5.05
C VAL A 65 0.09 -20.53 5.19
N ILE A 66 0.74 -21.40 4.41
CA ILE A 66 2.21 -21.57 4.41
C ILE A 66 2.92 -20.46 3.60
N LYS A 67 2.27 -19.97 2.54
CA LYS A 67 2.81 -18.95 1.64
C LYS A 67 1.73 -18.00 1.15
N CYS A 68 2.12 -16.76 0.85
CA CYS A 68 1.21 -15.78 0.29
C CYS A 68 0.83 -16.14 -1.15
N PHE A 69 -0.47 -16.26 -1.44
CA PHE A 69 -0.96 -16.56 -2.79
C PHE A 69 -0.75 -15.43 -3.81
N VAL A 70 -0.42 -14.22 -3.36
CA VAL A 70 -0.24 -13.05 -4.24
C VAL A 70 1.24 -12.85 -4.59
N CYS A 71 2.11 -12.79 -3.58
CA CYS A 71 3.53 -12.47 -3.77
C CYS A 71 4.48 -13.64 -3.48
N GLY A 72 3.97 -14.78 -3.02
CA GLY A 72 4.79 -15.95 -2.69
C GLY A 72 5.60 -15.85 -1.40
N ALA A 73 5.43 -14.78 -0.60
CA ALA A 73 6.15 -14.63 0.67
C ALA A 73 5.79 -15.73 1.69
N GLU A 74 6.76 -16.20 2.45
CA GLU A 74 6.65 -17.33 3.39
C GLU A 74 7.10 -16.92 4.80
N GLY A 75 6.73 -17.70 5.81
CA GLY A 75 7.28 -17.59 7.17
C GLY A 75 7.02 -16.26 7.87
N GLU A 76 8.09 -15.59 8.33
CA GLU A 76 8.07 -14.36 9.16
C GLU A 76 7.41 -13.14 8.49
N SER A 77 7.22 -13.21 7.16
CA SER A 77 6.50 -12.21 6.38
C SER A 77 4.98 -12.32 6.54
N LEU A 78 4.45 -13.35 7.21
CA LEU A 78 3.03 -13.51 7.52
C LEU A 78 2.79 -13.17 8.99
N ALA A 79 2.17 -12.02 9.26
CA ALA A 79 1.83 -11.59 10.62
C ALA A 79 0.41 -12.07 11.00
N PRO A 80 0.22 -12.66 12.19
CA PRO A 80 -1.12 -12.94 12.68
C PRO A 80 -1.83 -11.64 13.00
N VAL A 81 -3.06 -11.50 12.52
CA VAL A 81 -3.88 -10.32 12.73
C VAL A 81 -5.21 -10.70 13.38
N TRP A 82 -5.56 -9.95 14.42
CA TRP A 82 -6.70 -10.20 15.30
C TRP A 82 -7.89 -9.33 14.89
N LYS A 83 -9.08 -9.95 14.87
CA LYS A 83 -10.34 -9.31 14.46
C LYS A 83 -10.72 -8.08 15.29
N GLU A 84 -10.30 -8.03 16.55
CA GLU A 84 -10.70 -6.99 17.50
C GLU A 84 -10.10 -5.61 17.20
N GLY A 85 -8.99 -5.55 16.46
CA GLY A 85 -8.35 -4.30 16.06
C GLY A 85 -9.07 -3.50 14.96
N PHE A 86 -10.13 -4.06 14.35
CA PHE A 86 -10.79 -3.48 13.17
C PHE A 86 -12.20 -2.94 13.43
N LYS A 87 -12.64 -2.89 14.68
CA LYS A 87 -13.93 -2.26 14.97
C LYS A 87 -13.80 -0.77 14.70
N PRO A 88 -14.70 -0.16 13.89
CA PRO A 88 -14.67 1.28 13.65
C PRO A 88 -14.75 2.03 14.98
N GLU A 89 -13.91 3.05 15.13
CA GLU A 89 -13.92 3.90 16.31
C GLU A 89 -15.28 4.59 16.44
N GLU A 90 -15.70 4.97 17.67
CA GLU A 90 -17.02 5.58 17.88
C GLU A 90 -17.29 6.80 16.99
N LYS A 91 -16.24 7.53 16.60
CA LYS A 91 -16.32 8.70 15.71
C LYS A 91 -16.59 8.35 14.25
N GLU A 92 -16.20 7.16 13.80
CA GLU A 92 -16.39 6.71 12.40
C GLU A 92 -17.78 6.07 12.17
N LYS A 93 -18.55 5.84 13.25
CA LYS A 93 -19.88 5.21 13.20
C LYS A 93 -21.01 6.15 12.79
N ASP A 94 -20.76 7.46 12.79
CA ASP A 94 -21.83 8.46 12.65
C ASP A 94 -22.42 8.53 11.23
N SER A 95 -21.75 8.00 10.21
CA SER A 95 -22.24 8.02 8.82
C SER A 95 -21.84 6.75 8.06
N ILE A 96 -22.67 5.72 8.18
CA ILE A 96 -22.51 4.44 7.49
C ILE A 96 -23.35 4.44 6.22
N GLN A 97 -22.70 4.29 5.06
CA GLN A 97 -23.37 4.04 3.79
C GLN A 97 -23.38 2.54 3.47
N LYS A 98 -24.53 2.01 3.04
CA LYS A 98 -24.65 0.62 2.59
C LYS A 98 -24.44 0.58 1.08
N VAL A 99 -23.34 -0.03 0.64
CA VAL A 99 -23.07 -0.25 -0.79
C VAL A 99 -23.34 -1.72 -1.10
N THR A 100 -24.23 -1.97 -2.06
CA THR A 100 -24.44 -3.31 -2.62
C THR A 100 -23.34 -3.59 -3.63
N THR A 101 -22.47 -4.55 -3.31
CA THR A 101 -21.44 -5.05 -4.22
C THR A 101 -22.10 -5.83 -5.36
N PHE A 102 -21.36 -6.05 -6.45
CA PHE A 102 -21.77 -6.82 -7.64
C PHE A 102 -22.30 -8.24 -7.35
N ASP A 103 -21.91 -8.86 -6.23
CA ASP A 103 -22.32 -10.21 -5.82
C ASP A 103 -23.63 -10.23 -4.99
N ASP A 104 -24.44 -9.17 -5.02
CA ASP A 104 -25.66 -8.99 -4.19
C ASP A 104 -25.41 -9.02 -2.67
N ILE A 105 -24.14 -8.88 -2.25
CA ILE A 105 -23.74 -8.82 -0.84
C ILE A 105 -23.65 -7.34 -0.43
N THR A 106 -24.34 -6.98 0.65
CA THR A 106 -24.28 -5.63 1.23
C THR A 106 -23.05 -5.50 2.11
N VAL A 107 -22.13 -4.60 1.74
CA VAL A 107 -21.00 -4.21 2.61
C VAL A 107 -21.23 -2.78 3.08
N GLN A 108 -20.97 -2.53 4.36
CA GLN A 108 -21.12 -1.21 4.95
C GLN A 108 -19.79 -0.46 4.83
N TRP A 109 -19.84 0.79 4.36
CA TRP A 109 -18.67 1.66 4.28
C TRP A 109 -18.91 2.89 5.16
N THR A 110 -17.90 3.32 5.91
CA THR A 110 -17.95 4.62 6.57
C THR A 110 -17.75 5.74 5.53
N GLN A 111 -18.28 6.93 5.79
CA GLN A 111 -18.09 8.08 4.90
C GLN A 111 -16.59 8.38 4.69
N ASP A 112 -15.80 8.36 5.76
CA ASP A 112 -14.35 8.57 5.70
C ASP A 112 -13.64 7.55 4.79
N ALA A 113 -14.11 6.29 4.76
CA ALA A 113 -13.57 5.27 3.87
C ALA A 113 -13.93 5.51 2.40
N LEU A 114 -15.13 6.05 2.13
CA LEU A 114 -15.56 6.42 0.78
C LEU A 114 -14.79 7.65 0.27
N ASP A 115 -14.67 8.70 1.08
CA ASP A 115 -13.91 9.90 0.74
C ASP A 115 -12.46 9.53 0.38
N ARG A 116 -11.86 8.61 1.16
CA ARG A 116 -10.52 8.08 0.90
C ARG A 116 -10.42 7.25 -0.38
N LEU A 117 -11.49 6.57 -0.78
CA LEU A 117 -11.55 5.83 -2.04
C LEU A 117 -11.72 6.79 -3.24
N GLU A 118 -12.43 7.90 -3.07
CA GLU A 118 -12.61 8.94 -4.10
C GLU A 118 -11.30 9.63 -4.46
N GLU A 119 -10.34 9.70 -3.53
CA GLU A 119 -8.99 10.20 -3.80
C GLU A 119 -8.25 9.40 -4.89
N TYR A 120 -8.59 8.13 -5.13
CA TYR A 120 -8.00 7.35 -6.21
C TYR A 120 -8.53 7.82 -7.57
N PRO A 121 -7.71 7.84 -8.64
CA PRO A 121 -8.18 8.17 -9.98
C PRO A 121 -9.38 7.33 -10.44
N ASP A 122 -10.32 7.98 -11.12
CA ASP A 122 -11.50 7.34 -11.70
C ASP A 122 -11.13 6.19 -12.64
N GLY A 123 -12.03 5.19 -12.72
CA GLY A 123 -11.92 4.07 -13.65
C GLY A 123 -11.41 2.79 -12.99
N HIS A 124 -10.42 2.14 -13.62
CA HIS A 124 -10.02 0.79 -13.24
C HIS A 124 -9.22 0.74 -11.92
N VAL A 125 -8.51 1.83 -11.57
CA VAL A 125 -7.71 1.93 -10.34
C VAL A 125 -8.63 1.95 -9.12
N ARG A 126 -9.58 2.88 -9.06
CA ARG A 126 -10.57 2.95 -7.97
C ARG A 126 -11.39 1.66 -7.86
N ARG A 127 -11.84 1.08 -8.98
CA ARG A 127 -12.57 -0.20 -8.99
C ARG A 127 -11.74 -1.36 -8.43
N ARG A 128 -10.45 -1.43 -8.79
CA ARG A 128 -9.54 -2.47 -8.28
C ARG A 128 -9.29 -2.30 -6.78
N ALA A 129 -9.10 -1.06 -6.32
CA ALA A 129 -8.93 -0.73 -4.91
C ALA A 129 -10.17 -1.16 -4.10
N GLN A 130 -11.37 -0.78 -4.55
CA GLN A 130 -12.64 -1.19 -3.94
C GLN A 130 -12.75 -2.72 -3.83
N ALA A 131 -12.56 -3.44 -4.94
CA ALA A 131 -12.65 -4.90 -4.95
C ALA A 131 -11.62 -5.57 -4.02
N ARG A 132 -10.42 -4.99 -3.90
CA ARG A 132 -9.38 -5.49 -2.98
C ARG A 132 -9.81 -5.29 -1.52
N VAL A 133 -10.35 -4.14 -1.16
CA VAL A 133 -10.82 -3.88 0.21
C VAL A 133 -12.01 -4.78 0.55
N GLU A 134 -13.01 -4.88 -0.32
CA GLU A 134 -14.18 -5.75 -0.10
C GLU A 134 -13.80 -7.23 0.04
N LYS A 135 -12.84 -7.72 -0.77
CA LYS A 135 -12.32 -9.09 -0.63
C LYS A 135 -11.65 -9.31 0.72
N ASN A 136 -10.82 -8.38 1.16
CA ASN A 136 -10.13 -8.51 2.45
C ASN A 136 -11.11 -8.39 3.62
N ALA A 137 -12.13 -7.52 3.52
CA ALA A 137 -13.21 -7.44 4.50
C ALA A 137 -13.95 -8.78 4.64
N ARG A 138 -14.22 -9.45 3.51
CA ARG A 138 -14.83 -10.79 3.49
C ARG A 138 -13.97 -11.83 4.19
N ILE A 139 -12.67 -11.88 3.89
CA ILE A 139 -11.72 -12.82 4.55
C ILE A 139 -11.67 -12.57 6.06
N GLN A 140 -11.70 -11.30 6.47
CA GLN A 140 -11.75 -10.92 7.88
C GLN A 140 -13.12 -11.11 8.54
N ASN A 141 -14.17 -11.37 7.76
CA ASN A 141 -15.57 -11.35 8.18
C ASN A 141 -15.98 -10.03 8.86
N ILE A 142 -15.52 -8.90 8.31
CA ILE A 142 -15.87 -7.55 8.76
C ILE A 142 -17.07 -7.06 7.94
N GLU A 143 -18.12 -6.60 8.61
CA GLU A 143 -19.32 -6.05 7.96
C GLU A 143 -19.16 -4.57 7.56
N THR A 144 -18.40 -3.79 8.34
CA THR A 144 -18.19 -2.35 8.16
C THR A 144 -16.74 -2.02 7.87
N ILE A 145 -16.47 -1.46 6.69
CA ILE A 145 -15.17 -0.99 6.23
C ILE A 145 -14.94 0.43 6.74
N SER A 146 -13.90 0.59 7.58
CA SER A 146 -13.40 1.88 8.06
C SER A 146 -12.26 2.43 7.20
N ALA A 147 -11.92 3.71 7.39
CA ALA A 147 -10.77 4.33 6.73
C ALA A 147 -9.44 3.71 7.20
N SER A 148 -9.35 3.38 8.49
CA SER A 148 -8.21 2.65 9.06
C SER A 148 -8.00 1.29 8.40
N PHE A 149 -9.07 0.50 8.21
CA PHE A 149 -9.01 -0.78 7.52
C PHE A 149 -8.60 -0.62 6.05
N LEU A 150 -9.17 0.37 5.36
CA LEU A 150 -8.83 0.65 3.97
C LEU A 150 -7.34 0.99 3.82
N ASN A 151 -6.78 1.84 4.69
CA ASN A 151 -5.36 2.19 4.65
C ASN A 151 -4.44 1.01 4.95
N GLN A 152 -4.86 0.08 5.81
CA GLN A 152 -4.08 -1.13 6.10
C GLN A 152 -4.09 -2.14 4.93
N VAL A 153 -5.18 -2.18 4.15
CA VAL A 153 -5.32 -3.07 2.98
C VAL A 153 -4.67 -2.45 1.74
N LEU A 154 -4.80 -1.14 1.55
CA LEU A 154 -4.32 -0.39 0.39
C LEU A 154 -3.00 0.32 0.72
N ASN A 155 -1.89 -0.33 0.39
CA ASN A 155 -0.55 0.30 0.40
C ASN A 155 -0.21 1.01 -0.91
N ASP A 156 -1.13 0.99 -1.87
CA ASP A 156 -0.87 1.61 -3.17
C ASP A 156 -0.85 3.13 -2.93
N LYS A 157 0.27 3.79 -3.26
CA LYS A 157 0.33 5.25 -3.18
C LYS A 157 -0.81 5.80 -4.02
N ILE A 158 -1.62 6.68 -3.42
CA ILE A 158 -2.62 7.41 -4.18
C ILE A 158 -1.85 8.32 -5.15
N VAL A 159 -1.78 7.87 -6.40
CA VAL A 159 -1.31 8.70 -7.49
C VAL A 159 -2.44 9.69 -7.75
N GLN A 160 -2.42 10.79 -7.02
CA GLN A 160 -3.18 11.96 -7.44
C GLN A 160 -2.75 12.25 -8.87
N LYS A 161 -3.71 12.43 -9.79
CA LYS A 161 -3.40 13.07 -11.07
C LYS A 161 -2.97 14.49 -10.73
N ASN A 162 -1.69 14.67 -10.42
CA ASN A 162 -1.10 15.98 -10.53
C ASN A 162 -1.13 16.28 -12.02
N ASP A 163 -2.14 17.04 -12.45
CA ASP A 163 -2.25 17.65 -13.79
C ASP A 163 -1.05 18.56 -14.12
N LYS A 164 -0.01 18.58 -13.28
CA LYS A 164 1.17 19.42 -13.33
C LYS A 164 2.43 18.63 -12.96
N ASN A 165 2.63 17.44 -13.50
CA ASN A 165 3.99 16.90 -13.55
C ASN A 165 4.75 17.67 -14.64
N GLU A 166 5.27 18.85 -14.28
CA GLU A 166 5.99 19.73 -15.21
C GLU A 166 7.15 18.98 -15.88
N ALA A 167 7.86 18.12 -15.13
CA ALA A 167 8.93 17.27 -15.66
C ALA A 167 8.44 16.26 -16.72
N LEU A 168 7.18 15.82 -16.67
CA LEU A 168 6.59 14.93 -17.68
C LEU A 168 6.23 15.67 -18.97
N ASN A 169 5.83 16.95 -18.88
CA ASN A 169 5.48 17.77 -20.04
C ASN A 169 6.69 17.96 -20.96
N ASP A 170 7.84 18.31 -20.37
CA ASP A 170 9.09 18.49 -21.11
C ASP A 170 9.66 17.14 -21.61
N TYR A 171 9.26 16.04 -20.98
CA TYR A 171 9.62 14.71 -21.44
C TYR A 171 8.82 14.35 -22.71
N MET A 172 7.51 14.54 -22.80
CA MET A 172 6.78 14.09 -24.00
C MET A 172 6.79 15.08 -25.19
N ASP A 173 7.62 16.13 -25.15
CA ASP A 173 7.61 17.19 -26.17
C ASP A 173 8.02 16.70 -27.58
N ASP A 174 7.50 17.40 -28.59
CA ASP A 174 7.54 17.00 -29.99
C ASP A 174 8.96 16.85 -30.54
N ALA A 175 9.13 15.92 -31.49
CA ALA A 175 10.40 15.65 -32.13
C ALA A 175 10.96 16.92 -32.80
N LEU A 176 12.08 17.42 -32.27
CA LEU A 176 12.81 18.52 -32.89
C LEU A 176 13.15 18.16 -34.34
N GLU A 177 12.83 19.05 -35.28
CA GLU A 177 13.27 18.87 -36.65
C GLU A 177 14.80 18.81 -36.67
N GLN A 178 15.34 17.70 -37.18
CA GLN A 178 16.77 17.47 -37.35
C GLN A 178 17.35 18.49 -38.33
N THR A 179 17.57 19.71 -37.87
CA THR A 179 18.17 20.77 -38.66
C THR A 179 19.53 21.09 -38.03
N ASP A 180 20.57 20.84 -38.81
CA ASP A 180 21.96 21.26 -38.59
C ASP A 180 22.78 20.64 -37.42
N TYR A 181 22.44 19.44 -36.93
CA TYR A 181 23.28 18.73 -35.94
C TYR A 181 24.26 17.75 -36.59
N THR A 182 25.54 17.82 -36.21
CA THR A 182 26.59 16.90 -36.66
C THR A 182 26.93 15.89 -35.57
N TRP A 183 26.79 14.60 -35.84
CA TRP A 183 27.08 13.53 -34.88
C TRP A 183 28.48 12.95 -35.09
N SER A 184 29.26 12.88 -34.00
CA SER A 184 30.53 12.16 -34.01
C SER A 184 30.30 10.65 -34.10
N ALA A 185 31.23 9.91 -34.72
CA ALA A 185 31.13 8.46 -34.84
C ALA A 185 30.99 7.74 -33.48
N LYS A 186 31.67 8.24 -32.45
CA LYS A 186 31.58 7.72 -31.08
C LYS A 186 30.21 7.96 -30.44
N ALA A 187 29.58 9.10 -30.71
CA ALA A 187 28.22 9.38 -30.22
C ALA A 187 27.19 8.45 -30.89
N ILE A 188 27.36 8.16 -32.18
CA ILE A 188 26.50 7.20 -32.92
C ILE A 188 26.65 5.80 -32.32
N GLU A 189 27.88 5.31 -32.11
CA GLU A 189 28.14 4.00 -31.49
C GLU A 189 27.47 3.91 -30.10
N ARG A 190 27.56 4.97 -29.29
CA ARG A 190 26.90 5.03 -27.98
C ARG A 190 25.38 4.96 -28.09
N LEU A 191 24.79 5.62 -29.09
CA LEU A 191 23.35 5.59 -29.35
C LEU A 191 22.89 4.21 -29.85
N GLU A 192 23.71 3.51 -30.62
CA GLU A 192 23.42 2.17 -31.13
C GLU A 192 23.33 1.08 -30.04
N LEU A 193 23.95 1.31 -28.87
CA LEU A 193 23.77 0.46 -27.69
C LEU A 193 22.31 0.47 -27.18
N VAL A 194 21.54 1.51 -27.49
CA VAL A 194 20.12 1.58 -27.14
C VAL A 194 19.31 0.71 -28.12
N PRO A 195 18.39 -0.15 -27.63
CA PRO A 195 17.55 -0.98 -28.49
C PRO A 195 16.83 -0.18 -29.57
N ALA A 196 16.83 -0.70 -30.79
CA ALA A 196 16.20 -0.06 -31.93
C ALA A 196 14.68 0.11 -31.72
N GLY A 197 14.11 1.12 -32.38
CA GLY A 197 12.70 1.50 -32.26
C GLY A 197 12.51 2.72 -31.37
N PHE A 198 11.40 2.75 -30.62
CA PHE A 198 10.99 3.90 -29.81
C PHE A 198 12.06 4.37 -28.83
N MET A 199 12.73 3.45 -28.13
CA MET A 199 13.75 3.79 -27.12
C MET A 199 14.93 4.55 -27.72
N ARG A 200 15.44 4.11 -28.88
CA ARG A 200 16.55 4.78 -29.57
C ARG A 200 16.15 6.14 -30.12
N GLU A 201 14.97 6.26 -30.73
CA GLU A 201 14.49 7.54 -31.27
C GLU A 201 14.23 8.55 -30.15
N ASN A 202 13.62 8.12 -29.04
CA ASN A 202 13.42 8.96 -27.86
C ASN A 202 14.76 9.41 -27.26
N THR A 203 15.73 8.49 -27.14
CA THR A 203 17.07 8.84 -26.65
C THR A 203 17.77 9.84 -27.58
N LYS A 204 17.63 9.67 -28.90
CA LYS A 204 18.19 10.61 -29.88
C LYS A 204 17.58 12.00 -29.73
N ASN A 205 16.24 12.09 -29.65
CA ASN A 205 15.54 13.36 -29.48
C ASN A 205 15.97 14.06 -28.19
N ARG A 206 16.15 13.32 -27.09
CA ARG A 206 16.65 13.87 -25.82
C ARG A 206 18.03 14.46 -25.90
N VAL A 207 18.95 13.76 -26.56
CA VAL A 207 20.30 14.28 -26.78
C VAL A 207 20.26 15.55 -27.63
N LEU A 208 19.34 15.62 -28.61
CA LEU A 208 19.14 16.84 -29.40
C LEU A 208 18.55 17.98 -28.57
N SER A 209 17.54 17.74 -27.72
CA SER A 209 16.97 18.75 -26.82
C SER A 209 18.02 19.29 -25.84
N TYR A 210 18.88 18.41 -25.30
CA TYR A 210 20.00 18.82 -24.46
C TYR A 210 21.01 19.68 -25.25
N ALA A 211 21.31 19.29 -26.49
CA ALA A 211 22.22 20.05 -27.33
C ALA A 211 21.64 21.42 -27.71
N GLU A 212 20.35 21.51 -27.97
CA GLU A 212 19.64 22.77 -28.25
C GLU A 212 19.67 23.72 -27.04
N SER A 213 19.33 23.23 -25.84
CA SER A 213 19.34 24.04 -24.62
C SER A 213 20.73 24.57 -24.26
N HIS A 214 21.79 23.88 -24.70
CA HIS A 214 23.18 24.30 -24.55
C HIS A 214 23.77 24.96 -25.79
N ASN A 215 22.97 25.14 -26.86
CA ASN A 215 23.37 25.72 -28.15
C ASN A 215 24.61 25.04 -28.78
N ILE A 216 24.66 23.70 -28.70
CA ILE A 216 25.74 22.85 -29.21
C ILE A 216 25.28 22.21 -30.52
N LYS A 217 25.98 22.48 -31.63
CA LYS A 217 25.67 21.87 -32.94
C LYS A 217 26.38 20.54 -33.21
N GLU A 218 27.51 20.31 -32.55
CA GLU A 218 28.31 19.10 -32.70
C GLU A 218 28.09 18.13 -31.53
N ILE A 219 27.45 17.00 -31.81
CA ILE A 219 27.17 15.94 -30.84
C ILE A 219 28.40 15.05 -30.70
N THR A 220 29.26 15.43 -29.77
CA THR A 220 30.39 14.59 -29.32
C THR A 220 29.89 13.47 -28.40
N LEU A 221 30.76 12.50 -28.10
CA LEU A 221 30.45 11.44 -27.13
C LEU A 221 30.01 12.02 -25.77
N GLN A 222 30.69 13.07 -25.30
CA GLN A 222 30.39 13.69 -24.02
C GLN A 222 28.99 14.32 -24.02
N VAL A 223 28.63 15.06 -25.08
CA VAL A 223 27.29 15.66 -25.22
C VAL A 223 26.20 14.59 -25.27
N CYS A 224 26.48 13.47 -25.93
CA CYS A 224 25.55 12.33 -25.97
C CYS A 224 25.36 11.72 -24.57
N GLU A 225 26.43 11.50 -23.81
CA GLU A 225 26.34 10.96 -22.45
C GLU A 225 25.67 11.93 -21.47
N ASP A 226 25.94 13.23 -21.60
CA ASP A 226 25.35 14.27 -20.76
C ASP A 226 23.85 14.41 -21.05
N GLY A 227 23.44 14.41 -22.32
CA GLY A 227 22.02 14.42 -22.71
C GLY A 227 21.25 13.17 -22.26
N ILE A 228 21.87 11.99 -22.32
CA ILE A 228 21.26 10.77 -21.76
C ILE A 228 21.11 10.89 -20.25
N ARG A 229 22.12 11.41 -19.55
CA ARG A 229 22.10 11.58 -18.09
C ARG A 229 21.02 12.57 -17.65
N ASP A 230 20.89 13.67 -18.39
CA ASP A 230 19.86 14.68 -18.16
C ASP A 230 18.45 14.07 -18.31
N SER A 231 18.23 13.30 -19.39
CA SER A 231 16.96 12.59 -19.60
C SER A 231 16.63 11.59 -18.49
N VAL A 232 17.63 10.92 -17.90
CA VAL A 232 17.40 10.00 -16.78
C VAL A 232 16.98 10.77 -15.53
N LYS A 233 17.59 11.93 -15.25
CA LYS A 233 17.17 12.78 -14.12
C LYS A 233 15.73 13.25 -14.27
N MET A 234 15.34 13.72 -15.47
CA MET A 234 13.95 14.12 -15.74
C MET A 234 12.98 12.95 -15.52
N MET A 235 13.36 11.73 -15.91
CA MET A 235 12.55 10.53 -15.68
C MET A 235 12.45 10.19 -14.18
N GLU A 236 13.55 10.28 -13.43
CA GLU A 236 13.57 10.07 -11.98
C GLU A 236 12.65 11.07 -11.26
N GLU A 237 12.73 12.34 -11.64
CA GLU A 237 11.85 13.41 -11.11
C GLU A 237 10.39 13.17 -11.47
N ALA A 238 10.10 12.80 -12.72
CA ALA A 238 8.75 12.48 -13.15
C ALA A 238 8.17 11.29 -12.37
N ILE A 239 8.95 10.23 -12.14
CA ILE A 239 8.54 9.07 -11.33
C ILE A 239 8.32 9.47 -9.86
N ALA A 240 9.20 10.30 -9.30
CA ALA A 240 9.05 10.82 -7.94
C ALA A 240 7.75 11.64 -7.78
N ASN A 241 7.37 12.37 -8.83
CA ASN A 241 6.14 13.16 -8.92
C ASN A 241 4.89 12.32 -9.28
N GLY A 242 5.02 10.99 -9.38
CA GLY A 242 3.91 10.07 -9.58
C GLY A 242 3.64 9.65 -11.03
N ALA A 243 4.54 9.93 -11.97
CA ALA A 243 4.44 9.37 -13.32
C ALA A 243 4.54 7.84 -13.29
N THR A 244 3.70 7.21 -14.10
CA THR A 244 3.61 5.76 -14.27
C THR A 244 4.24 5.35 -15.60
N LEU A 245 4.47 4.04 -15.78
CA LEU A 245 5.05 3.52 -17.03
C LEU A 245 4.22 3.91 -18.27
N GLU A 246 2.90 4.01 -18.13
CA GLU A 246 1.99 4.38 -19.22
C GLU A 246 2.24 5.82 -19.70
N ASP A 247 2.72 6.71 -18.83
CA ASP A 247 2.99 8.11 -19.14
C ASP A 247 4.25 8.29 -20.00
N PHE A 248 5.17 7.32 -19.97
CA PHE A 248 6.40 7.33 -20.78
C PHE A 248 6.27 6.63 -22.14
N LEU A 249 5.12 6.00 -22.38
CA LEU A 249 4.85 5.29 -23.63
C LEU A 249 4.09 6.21 -24.59
N PRO A 250 4.34 6.08 -25.91
CA PRO A 250 3.60 6.85 -26.89
C PRO A 250 2.11 6.50 -26.79
N LYS A 251 1.26 7.53 -26.64
CA LYS A 251 -0.18 7.35 -26.63
C LYS A 251 -0.57 6.71 -27.95
N LYS A 252 -1.28 5.58 -27.89
CA LYS A 252 -1.85 4.97 -29.09
C LYS A 252 -2.76 6.01 -29.72
N VAL A 253 -2.43 6.45 -30.92
CA VAL A 253 -3.37 7.20 -31.75
C VAL A 253 -4.47 6.21 -32.07
N ASP A 254 -5.65 6.40 -31.47
CA ASP A 254 -6.83 5.63 -31.84
C ASP A 254 -7.05 5.85 -33.35
N ALA A 255 -6.94 4.75 -34.10
CA ALA A 255 -7.13 4.72 -35.55
C ALA A 255 -8.61 4.71 -35.93
#